data_AF-A0A2N2GZA3-F1
#
_entry.id   AF-A0A2N2GZA3-F1
#
_cell.length_a   1.000
_cell.length_b   1.000
_cell.length_c   1.000
_cell.angle_alpha   90.00
_cell.angle_beta   90.00
_cell.angle_gamma   90.00
#
_symmetry.space_group_name_H-M   'P 1'
#
loop_
_entity.id
_entity.type
_entity.pdbx_description
1 polymer ?
#
loop_
_entity_poly.entity_id
_entity_poly.type
_entity_poly.pdbx_seq_one_letter_code
_entity_poly.pdbx_strand_id
1 'polypeptide(L)'
;MKLERNRALRWAYGVTIAVMAFTGFGQMPIFKRYGISAIPGMAWAADFYVTLFIHYLGAVLLAGLLAYVIADHALVRRKVARISAAGYVRAAILTCIVGTGIFRVLKNLPDVDFSPAFTMFIDISHLGFMMTYGAAALLFWRLRARWVTEKIPVRNR
;
A
#
# COMPACT_ATOMS: atom_id res chain seq x y z
N MET A 1 -16.35 16.26 -13.94
CA MET A 1 -16.45 14.81 -13.66
C MET A 1 -15.11 14.05 -13.71
N LYS A 2 -14.31 14.08 -14.80
CA LYS A 2 -12.99 13.38 -14.89
C LYS A 2 -11.96 13.84 -13.83
N LEU A 3 -11.90 15.14 -13.53
CA LEU A 3 -11.00 15.72 -12.51
C LEU A 3 -11.37 15.26 -11.09
N GLU A 4 -12.65 15.35 -10.72
CA GLU A 4 -13.16 14.88 -9.42
C GLU A 4 -12.93 13.38 -9.21
N ARG A 5 -13.16 12.55 -10.24
CA ARG A 5 -12.85 11.12 -10.18
C ARG A 5 -11.37 10.84 -9.92
N ASN A 6 -10.47 11.56 -10.59
CA ASN A 6 -9.03 11.40 -10.34
C ASN A 6 -8.64 11.88 -8.92
N ARG A 7 -9.32 12.88 -8.36
CA ARG A 7 -9.10 13.35 -6.99
C ARG A 7 -9.55 12.30 -5.97
N ALA A 8 -10.76 11.76 -6.12
CA ALA A 8 -11.29 10.72 -5.24
C ALA A 8 -10.40 9.48 -5.22
N LEU A 9 -9.95 8.99 -6.38
CA LEU A 9 -9.03 7.84 -6.47
C LEU A 9 -7.69 8.08 -5.75
N ARG A 10 -7.14 9.29 -5.85
CA ARG A 10 -5.89 9.64 -5.16
C ARG A 10 -6.07 9.65 -3.65
N TRP A 11 -7.19 10.18 -3.16
CA TRP A 11 -7.52 10.16 -1.73
C TRP A 11 -7.79 8.73 -1.24
N ALA A 12 -8.62 7.97 -1.95
CA ALA A 12 -8.89 6.57 -1.61
C ALA A 12 -7.59 5.78 -1.51
N TYR A 13 -6.70 5.91 -2.49
CA TYR A 13 -5.39 5.27 -2.46
C TYR A 13 -4.54 5.73 -1.26
N GLY A 14 -4.40 7.05 -1.06
CA GLY A 14 -3.57 7.60 0.03
C GLY A 14 -4.07 7.20 1.41
N VAL A 15 -5.39 7.27 1.64
CA VAL A 15 -6.02 6.85 2.90
C VAL A 15 -5.87 5.35 3.11
N THR A 16 -6.06 4.53 2.07
CA THR A 16 -5.87 3.07 2.16
C THR A 16 -4.45 2.74 2.59
N ILE A 17 -3.44 3.32 1.94
CA ILE A 17 -2.03 3.11 2.32
C ILE A 17 -1.76 3.57 3.75
N ALA A 18 -2.29 4.72 4.17
CA ALA A 18 -2.10 5.24 5.53
C ALA A 18 -2.73 4.33 6.61
N VAL A 19 -3.98 3.88 6.40
CA VAL A 19 -4.67 2.96 7.30
C VAL A 19 -3.96 1.61 7.37
N MET A 20 -3.54 1.08 6.22
CA MET A 20 -2.77 -0.17 6.17
C MET A 20 -1.42 -0.03 6.87
N ALA A 21 -0.70 1.07 6.69
CA ALA A 21 0.54 1.34 7.41
C ALA A 21 0.30 1.35 8.92
N PHE A 22 -0.69 2.12 9.37
CA PHE A 22 -1.03 2.25 10.79
C PHE A 22 -1.40 0.90 11.42
N THR A 23 -2.29 0.14 10.78
CA THR A 23 -2.72 -1.17 11.28
C THR A 23 -1.62 -2.23 11.18
N GLY A 24 -0.77 -2.18 10.15
CA GLY A 24 0.40 -3.07 10.04
C GLY A 24 1.41 -2.82 11.17
N PHE A 25 1.60 -1.56 11.57
CA PHE A 25 2.36 -1.21 12.76
C PHE A 25 1.67 -1.69 14.06
N GLY A 26 0.35 -1.59 14.14
CA GLY A 26 -0.43 -2.05 15.30
C GLY A 26 -0.43 -3.57 15.51
N GLN A 27 -0.18 -4.35 14.45
CA GLN A 27 0.04 -5.81 14.56
C GLN A 27 1.35 -6.15 15.27
N MET A 28 2.29 -5.21 15.36
CA MET A 28 3.51 -5.36 16.14
C MET A 28 3.29 -4.80 17.56
N PRO A 29 3.99 -5.30 18.58
CA PRO A 29 3.81 -4.85 19.97
C PRO A 29 4.37 -3.43 20.25
N ILE A 30 4.45 -2.56 19.24
CA ILE A 30 5.03 -1.22 19.35
C ILE A 30 4.02 -0.19 19.87
N PHE A 31 2.73 -0.32 19.55
CA PHE A 31 1.72 0.67 19.99
C PHE A 31 1.48 0.62 21.49
N LYS A 32 1.54 -0.59 22.09
CA LYS A 32 1.56 -0.74 23.54
C LYS A 32 2.86 -0.23 24.15
N ARG A 33 4.01 -0.56 23.54
CA ARG A 33 5.34 -0.18 24.04
C ARG A 33 5.58 1.33 24.07
N TYR A 34 5.06 2.06 23.09
CA TYR A 34 5.26 3.51 22.95
C TYR A 34 4.03 4.34 23.32
N GLY A 35 3.06 3.76 24.06
CA GLY A 35 1.96 4.51 24.65
C GLY A 35 0.83 4.95 23.70
N ILE A 36 0.80 4.47 22.46
CA ILE A 36 -0.29 4.77 21.51
C ILE A 36 -1.63 4.26 22.06
N SER A 37 -1.65 3.09 22.68
CA SER A 37 -2.86 2.53 23.30
C SER A 37 -3.32 3.28 24.55
N ALA A 38 -2.49 4.16 25.11
CA ALA A 38 -2.85 5.00 26.26
C ALA A 38 -3.56 6.30 25.84
N ILE A 39 -3.58 6.64 24.55
CA ILE A 39 -4.33 7.78 24.02
C ILE A 39 -5.84 7.48 24.18
N PRO A 40 -6.66 8.40 24.72
CA PRO A 40 -8.10 8.20 24.85
C PRO A 40 -8.74 7.77 23.51
N GLY A 41 -9.46 6.65 23.52
CA GLY A 41 -10.11 6.08 22.33
C GLY A 41 -9.21 5.21 21.43
N MET A 42 -7.92 5.03 21.75
CA MET A 42 -6.96 4.29 20.93
C MET A 42 -6.57 2.91 21.48
N ALA A 43 -7.25 2.41 22.51
CA ALA A 43 -6.96 1.10 23.10
C ALA A 43 -7.01 -0.04 22.06
N TRP A 44 -7.95 0.04 21.11
CA TRP A 44 -8.12 -0.93 20.01
C TRP A 44 -6.89 -1.04 19.10
N ALA A 45 -6.06 0.01 19.00
CA ALA A 45 -4.93 0.03 18.09
C ALA A 45 -3.83 -0.96 18.50
N ALA A 46 -3.82 -1.40 19.76
CA ALA A 46 -2.92 -2.46 20.24
C ALA A 46 -3.58 -3.86 20.28
N ASP A 47 -4.83 -3.99 19.84
CA ASP A 47 -5.48 -5.29 19.68
C ASP A 47 -5.09 -5.91 18.34
N PHE A 48 -4.44 -7.06 18.39
CA PHE A 48 -3.94 -7.75 17.19
C PHE A 48 -5.07 -8.15 16.24
N TYR A 49 -6.20 -8.67 16.74
CA TYR A 49 -7.29 -9.15 15.89
C TYR A 49 -8.03 -7.99 15.23
N VAL A 50 -8.25 -6.89 15.97
CA VAL A 50 -8.85 -5.68 15.41
C VAL A 50 -7.96 -5.09 14.31
N THR A 51 -6.66 -4.91 14.59
CA THR A 51 -5.73 -4.38 13.59
C THR A 51 -5.54 -5.33 12.41
N LEU A 52 -5.54 -6.64 12.62
CA LEU A 52 -5.52 -7.65 11.56
C LEU A 52 -6.74 -7.55 10.64
N PHE A 53 -7.94 -7.48 11.22
CA PHE A 53 -9.19 -7.37 10.47
C PHE A 53 -9.20 -6.11 9.59
N ILE A 54 -8.88 -4.95 10.16
CA ILE A 54 -8.84 -3.68 9.41
C ILE A 54 -7.75 -3.73 8.32
N HIS A 55 -6.60 -4.32 8.62
CA HIS A 55 -5.52 -4.46 7.65
C HIS A 55 -5.92 -5.34 6.45
N TYR A 56 -6.64 -6.45 6.70
CA TYR A 56 -7.17 -7.31 5.64
C TYR A 56 -8.23 -6.61 4.79
N LEU A 57 -9.13 -5.84 5.41
CA LEU A 57 -10.08 -5.00 4.66
C LEU A 57 -9.36 -3.98 3.79
N GLY A 58 -8.31 -3.34 4.33
CA GLY A 58 -7.42 -2.46 3.58
C GLY A 58 -6.73 -3.17 2.41
N ALA A 59 -6.26 -4.40 2.60
CA ALA A 59 -5.63 -5.21 1.56
C ALA A 59 -6.60 -5.54 0.42
N VAL A 60 -7.84 -5.90 0.72
CA VAL A 60 -8.90 -6.12 -0.29
C VAL A 60 -9.17 -4.84 -1.08
N LEU A 61 -9.32 -3.71 -0.40
CA LEU A 61 -9.55 -2.41 -1.05
C LEU A 61 -8.34 -2.01 -1.92
N LEU A 62 -7.12 -2.18 -1.42
CA LEU A 62 -5.90 -1.90 -2.18
C LEU A 62 -5.82 -2.77 -3.43
N ALA A 63 -6.10 -4.08 -3.33
CA ALA A 63 -6.13 -4.98 -4.47
C ALA A 63 -7.15 -4.52 -5.52
N GLY A 64 -8.36 -4.12 -5.10
CA GLY A 64 -9.38 -3.56 -5.99
C GLY A 64 -8.95 -2.26 -6.67
N LEU A 65 -8.33 -1.33 -5.92
CA LEU A 65 -7.79 -0.08 -6.47
C LEU A 65 -6.67 -0.37 -7.48
N LEU A 66 -5.78 -1.30 -7.19
CA LEU A 66 -4.69 -1.70 -8.09
C LEU A 66 -5.24 -2.34 -9.37
N ALA A 67 -6.16 -3.29 -9.25
CA ALA A 67 -6.82 -3.90 -10.39
C ALA A 67 -7.49 -2.84 -11.27
N TYR A 68 -8.21 -1.89 -10.66
CA TYR A 68 -8.85 -0.80 -11.38
C TYR A 68 -7.84 0.09 -12.12
N VAL A 69 -6.78 0.59 -11.47
CA VAL A 69 -5.83 1.50 -12.13
C VAL A 69 -4.97 0.79 -13.19
N ILE A 70 -4.67 -0.49 -12.99
CA ILE A 70 -3.98 -1.31 -13.99
C ILE A 70 -4.88 -1.50 -15.21
N ALA A 71 -6.15 -1.87 -15.02
CA ALA A 71 -7.12 -2.04 -16.10
C ALA A 71 -7.39 -0.71 -16.84
N ASP A 72 -7.62 0.38 -16.13
CA ASP A 72 -7.81 1.71 -16.71
C ASP A 72 -6.57 2.14 -17.54
N HIS A 73 -5.36 1.88 -17.04
CA HIS A 73 -4.16 2.16 -17.80
C HIS A 73 -4.05 1.28 -19.04
N ALA A 74 -4.21 -0.04 -18.91
CA ALA A 74 -4.02 -0.99 -19.99
C ALA A 74 -5.07 -0.85 -21.10
N LEU A 75 -6.34 -0.64 -20.74
CA LEU A 75 -7.46 -0.63 -21.69
C LEU A 75 -7.72 0.77 -22.25
N VAL A 76 -7.53 1.83 -21.45
CA VAL A 76 -7.94 3.19 -21.82
C VAL A 76 -6.74 4.11 -22.05
N ARG A 77 -5.78 4.15 -21.11
CA ARG A 77 -4.78 5.24 -21.08
C ARG A 77 -3.44 4.91 -21.74
N ARG A 78 -3.13 3.65 -22.06
CA ARG A 78 -1.81 3.22 -22.57
C ARG A 78 -1.34 3.96 -23.83
N LYS A 79 -2.28 4.47 -24.63
CA LYS A 79 -1.99 5.23 -25.87
C LYS A 79 -1.63 6.69 -25.60
N VAL A 80 -2.18 7.30 -24.55
CA VAL A 80 -2.06 8.74 -24.26
C VAL A 80 -1.15 9.04 -23.07
N ALA A 81 -0.83 8.03 -22.27
CA ALA A 81 -0.05 8.18 -21.04
C ALA A 81 0.97 7.03 -20.91
N ARG A 82 2.14 7.33 -20.35
CA ARG A 82 3.22 6.37 -20.06
C ARG A 82 3.55 6.37 -18.58
N ILE A 83 3.81 5.19 -18.02
CA ILE A 83 4.30 5.07 -16.65
C ILE A 83 5.68 5.73 -16.58
N SER A 84 5.89 6.60 -15.59
CA SER A 84 7.19 7.27 -15.40
C SER A 84 8.19 6.33 -14.73
N ALA A 85 9.49 6.67 -14.74
CA ALA A 85 10.50 5.93 -13.98
C ALA A 85 10.13 5.82 -12.48
N ALA A 86 9.70 6.93 -11.87
CA ALA A 86 9.21 6.93 -10.49
C ALA A 86 7.93 6.08 -10.30
N GLY A 87 7.08 5.98 -11.34
CA GLY A 87 5.94 5.08 -11.36
C GLY A 87 6.36 3.60 -11.33
N TYR A 88 7.33 3.21 -12.16
CA TYR A 88 7.86 1.85 -12.17
C TYR A 88 8.53 1.47 -10.85
N VAL A 89 9.33 2.35 -10.26
CA VAL A 89 9.97 2.10 -8.95
C VAL A 89 8.90 1.82 -7.88
N ARG A 90 7.88 2.69 -7.78
CA ARG A 90 6.80 2.51 -6.81
C ARG A 90 5.98 1.25 -7.09
N ALA A 91 5.69 0.95 -8.35
CA ALA A 91 4.97 -0.26 -8.74
C ALA A 91 5.75 -1.52 -8.35
N ALA A 92 7.07 -1.57 -8.60
CA ALA A 92 7.91 -2.70 -8.24
C ALA A 92 7.91 -2.96 -6.72
N ILE A 93 8.11 -1.91 -5.91
CA ILE A 93 8.08 -2.05 -4.45
C ILE A 93 6.69 -2.51 -3.99
N LEU A 94 5.62 -1.93 -4.56
CA LEU A 94 4.25 -2.29 -4.20
C LEU A 94 3.93 -3.75 -4.56
N THR A 95 4.43 -4.26 -5.68
CA THR A 95 4.35 -5.68 -6.04
C THR A 95 5.03 -6.55 -4.99
N CYS A 96 6.22 -6.16 -4.49
CA CYS A 96 6.89 -6.89 -3.41
C CYS A 96 6.10 -6.87 -2.09
N ILE A 97 5.47 -5.74 -1.75
CA ILE A 97 4.58 -5.62 -0.58
C ILE A 97 3.39 -6.56 -0.72
N VAL A 98 2.70 -6.54 -1.87
CA VAL A 98 1.53 -7.40 -2.12
C VAL A 98 1.95 -8.87 -2.09
N GLY A 99 3.05 -9.23 -2.76
CA GLY A 99 3.56 -10.61 -2.78
C GLY A 99 3.87 -11.13 -1.38
N THR A 100 4.66 -10.39 -0.60
CA THR A 100 4.94 -10.76 0.81
C THR A 100 3.68 -10.74 1.68
N GLY A 101 2.74 -9.83 1.43
CA GLY A 101 1.44 -9.77 2.11
C GLY A 101 0.60 -11.02 1.85
N ILE A 102 0.59 -11.55 0.63
CA ILE A 102 -0.05 -12.84 0.30
C ILE A 102 0.55 -13.95 1.14
N PHE A 103 1.88 -14.07 1.23
CA PHE A 103 2.51 -15.07 2.11
C PHE A 103 2.15 -14.87 3.59
N ARG A 104 2.02 -13.62 4.06
CA ARG A 104 1.53 -13.34 5.43
C ARG A 104 0.08 -13.75 5.65
N VAL A 105 -0.76 -13.73 4.62
CA VAL A 105 -2.13 -14.27 4.70
C VAL A 105 -2.08 -15.80 4.69
N LEU A 106 -1.30 -16.40 3.80
CA LEU A 106 -1.18 -17.85 3.66
C LEU A 106 -0.74 -18.50 4.97
N LYS A 107 0.28 -17.95 5.66
CA LYS A 107 0.74 -18.49 6.96
C LYS A 107 -0.30 -18.45 8.09
N ASN A 108 -1.40 -17.73 7.91
CA ASN A 108 -2.49 -17.65 8.89
C ASN A 108 -3.62 -18.65 8.58
N LEU A 109 -3.50 -19.44 7.50
CA LEU A 109 -4.43 -20.53 7.19
C LEU A 109 -4.09 -21.77 8.02
N PRO A 110 -5.08 -22.57 8.45
CA PRO A 110 -4.87 -23.71 9.34
C PRO A 110 -3.98 -24.81 8.75
N ASP A 111 -3.94 -24.94 7.42
CA ASP A 111 -3.23 -26.02 6.72
C ASP A 111 -1.94 -25.57 6.02
N VAL A 112 -1.44 -24.37 6.34
CA VAL A 112 -0.24 -23.80 5.71
C VAL A 112 0.83 -23.52 6.75
N ASP A 113 1.75 -24.46 6.87
CA ASP A 113 2.91 -24.34 7.75
C ASP A 113 4.16 -23.92 6.97
N PHE A 114 4.71 -22.76 7.35
CA PHE A 114 5.99 -22.29 6.86
C PHE A 114 7.08 -22.48 7.91
N SER A 115 8.32 -22.72 7.44
CA SER A 115 9.46 -22.82 8.35
C SER A 115 9.65 -21.49 9.13
N PRO A 116 10.17 -21.54 10.37
CA PRO A 116 10.39 -20.33 11.16
C PRO A 116 11.28 -19.30 10.45
N ALA A 117 12.32 -19.75 9.75
CA ALA A 117 13.22 -18.89 8.98
C ALA A 117 12.49 -18.21 7.81
N PHE A 118 11.64 -18.93 7.09
CA PHE A 118 10.87 -18.36 5.99
C PHE A 118 9.82 -17.36 6.51
N THR A 119 9.11 -17.68 7.59
CA THR A 119 8.16 -16.76 8.24
C THR A 119 8.84 -15.47 8.65
N MET A 120 10.00 -15.54 9.31
CA MET A 120 10.78 -14.38 9.70
C MET A 120 11.22 -13.56 8.48
N PHE A 121 11.72 -14.23 7.43
CA PHE A 121 12.12 -13.56 6.19
C PHE A 121 10.94 -12.81 5.56
N ILE A 122 9.76 -13.43 5.49
CA ILE A 122 8.55 -12.80 4.94
C ILE A 122 8.11 -11.61 5.79
N ASP A 123 8.06 -11.75 7.12
CA ASP A 123 7.61 -10.68 8.02
C ASP A 123 8.56 -9.46 7.97
N ILE A 124 9.88 -9.67 8.02
CA ILE A 124 10.88 -8.60 7.91
C ILE A 124 10.85 -7.98 6.52
N SER A 125 10.76 -8.79 5.46
CA SER A 125 10.71 -8.29 4.08
C SER A 125 9.46 -7.43 3.85
N HIS A 126 8.30 -7.88 4.34
CA HIS A 126 7.05 -7.14 4.20
C HIS A 126 7.13 -5.75 4.87
N LEU A 127 7.64 -5.70 6.11
CA LEU A 127 7.87 -4.44 6.81
C LEU A 127 8.90 -3.58 6.06
N GLY A 128 10.02 -4.16 5.66
CA GLY A 128 11.08 -3.48 4.93
C GLY A 128 10.58 -2.83 3.64
N PHE A 129 9.84 -3.58 2.82
CA PHE A 129 9.25 -3.04 1.59
C PHE A 129 8.26 -1.91 1.85
N MET A 130 7.44 -2.01 2.91
CA MET A 130 6.52 -0.93 3.27
C MET A 130 7.27 0.34 3.70
N MET A 131 8.36 0.20 4.46
CA MET A 131 9.22 1.33 4.83
C MET A 131 9.90 1.96 3.61
N THR A 132 10.44 1.13 2.70
CA THR A 132 11.01 1.60 1.44
C THR A 132 9.98 2.31 0.58
N TYR A 133 8.74 1.80 0.53
CA TYR A 133 7.65 2.41 -0.21
C TYR A 133 7.29 3.80 0.34
N GLY A 134 7.19 3.93 1.66
CA GLY A 134 6.98 5.22 2.32
C GLY A 134 8.09 6.23 2.01
N ALA A 135 9.36 5.81 2.11
CA ALA A 135 10.51 6.65 1.76
C ALA A 135 10.49 7.08 0.29
N ALA A 136 10.21 6.16 -0.63
CA ALA A 136 10.09 6.47 -2.05
C ALA A 136 8.92 7.42 -2.33
N ALA A 137 7.78 7.25 -1.65
CA ALA A 137 6.63 8.13 -1.78
C ALA A 137 6.96 9.57 -1.33
N LEU A 138 7.65 9.74 -0.20
CA LEU A 138 8.10 11.04 0.30
C LEU A 138 9.12 11.69 -0.64
N LEU A 139 10.12 10.93 -1.11
CA LEU A 139 11.12 11.40 -2.07
C LEU A 139 10.45 11.90 -3.36
N PHE A 140 9.58 11.08 -3.95
CA PHE A 140 8.93 11.44 -5.21
C PHE A 140 7.88 12.54 -5.05
N TRP A 141 7.27 12.68 -3.87
CA TRP A 141 6.47 13.86 -3.55
C TRP A 141 7.34 15.13 -3.54
N ARG A 142 8.50 15.10 -2.88
CA ARG A 142 9.46 16.22 -2.84
C ARG A 142 10.03 16.59 -4.21
N LEU A 143 10.26 15.59 -5.07
CA LEU A 143 10.71 15.75 -6.45
C LEU A 143 9.58 16.08 -7.43
N ARG A 144 8.32 16.16 -6.95
CA ARG A 144 7.11 16.34 -7.77
C ARG A 144 6.98 15.29 -8.89
N ALA A 145 7.55 14.10 -8.68
CA ALA A 145 7.60 13.01 -9.65
C ALA A 145 6.27 12.25 -9.71
N ARG A 146 5.56 12.42 -10.83
CA ARG A 146 4.24 11.82 -11.06
C ARG A 146 4.35 10.33 -11.41
N TRP A 147 3.29 9.57 -11.15
CA TRP A 147 3.19 8.14 -11.54
C TRP A 147 3.18 7.93 -13.05
N VAL A 148 2.55 8.86 -13.77
CA VAL A 148 2.31 8.78 -15.21
C VAL A 148 2.68 10.13 -15.83
N THR A 149 3.29 10.10 -17.01
CA THR A 149 3.53 11.27 -17.86
C THR A 149 2.72 11.15 -19.14
N GLU A 150 2.31 12.28 -19.72
CA GLU A 150 1.58 12.28 -20.99
C GLU A 150 2.52 11.94 -22.14
N LYS A 151 2.05 11.13 -23.10
CA LYS A 151 2.81 10.78 -24.31
C LYS A 151 2.79 11.89 -25.36
N ILE A 152 1.66 12.61 -25.44
CA ILE A 152 1.50 13.79 -26.28
C ILE A 152 1.27 14.95 -25.32
N PRO A 153 2.11 16.00 -25.32
CA PRO A 153 1.83 17.16 -24.50
C PRO A 153 0.50 17.76 -24.94
N VAL A 154 -0.50 17.73 -24.07
CA VAL A 154 -1.71 18.52 -24.29
C VAL A 154 -1.27 19.98 -24.25
N ARG A 155 -1.16 20.61 -25.44
CA ARG A 155 -0.96 22.06 -25.53
C ARG A 155 -2.22 22.69 -24.95
N ASN A 156 -2.16 23.11 -23.69
CA ASN A 156 -3.23 23.88 -23.06
C ASN A 156 -3.53 25.07 -23.98
N ARG A 157 -4.77 25.13 -24.49
CA ARG A 157 -5.36 26.37 -24.99
C ARG A 157 -6.07 27.04 -23.83
#